data_AF-A0A6S7IG89-F1
#
_entry.id   AF-A0A6S7IG89-F1
#
_cell.length_a   1.000
_cell.length_b   1.000
_cell.length_c   1.000
_cell.angle_alpha   90.00
_cell.angle_beta   90.00
_cell.angle_gamma   90.00
#
_symmetry.space_group_name_H-M   'P 1'
#
loop_
_entity.id
_entity.type
_entity.pdbx_description
1 polymer ?
#
loop_
_entity_poly.entity_id
_entity_poly.type
_entity_poly.pdbx_seq_one_letter_code
_entity_poly.pdbx_strand_id
1 'polypeptide(L)'
;MSELAVMGIDEQMNVARANHVCFICLKKTGRELKQANCKRKRQCTKLDNGMQCTSFHHPLLHQSNVLISVASLSDDQESIIPVVPANIFGQNSIQKCGSILSDSGAQISLILQDTADCLHLKGKIFQ
;
A
#
# COMPACT_ATOMS: atom_id res chain seq x y z
N MET A 1 -16.29 -3.75 -13.75
CA MET A 1 -15.36 -2.71 -13.26
C MET A 1 -14.84 -3.00 -11.84
N SER A 2 -15.16 -4.16 -11.26
CA SER A 2 -14.85 -4.55 -9.88
C SER A 2 -13.62 -5.46 -9.71
N GLU A 3 -13.12 -6.12 -10.76
CA GLU A 3 -11.97 -7.05 -10.66
C GLU A 3 -10.59 -6.38 -10.58
N LEU A 4 -10.41 -5.19 -11.17
CA LEU A 4 -9.09 -4.53 -11.18
C LEU A 4 -8.62 -4.11 -9.78
N ALA A 5 -9.52 -3.87 -8.83
CA ALA A 5 -9.17 -3.38 -7.51
C ALA A 5 -8.61 -4.46 -6.56
N VAL A 6 -8.70 -5.74 -6.94
CA VAL A 6 -8.29 -6.89 -6.11
C VAL A 6 -6.88 -7.38 -6.48
N MET A 7 -6.40 -7.07 -7.68
CA MET A 7 -5.15 -7.60 -8.24
C MET A 7 -3.93 -6.74 -7.87
N GLY A 8 -2.75 -7.36 -7.79
CA GLY A 8 -1.48 -6.67 -7.60
C GLY A 8 -1.19 -5.66 -8.72
N ILE A 9 -0.41 -4.61 -8.44
CA ILE A 9 -0.24 -3.48 -9.36
C ILE A 9 0.48 -3.86 -10.65
N ASP A 10 1.42 -4.80 -10.61
CA ASP A 10 2.05 -5.35 -11.81
C ASP A 10 1.03 -6.05 -12.71
N GLU A 11 0.05 -6.71 -12.10
CA GLU A 11 -1.02 -7.38 -12.82
C GLU A 11 -2.01 -6.38 -13.41
N GLN A 12 -2.36 -5.31 -12.67
CA GLN A 12 -3.15 -4.19 -13.18
C GLN A 12 -2.46 -3.52 -14.39
N MET A 13 -1.14 -3.34 -14.32
CA MET A 13 -0.33 -2.81 -15.43
C MET A 13 -0.34 -3.75 -16.64
N ASN A 14 -0.22 -5.05 -16.43
CA ASN A 14 -0.25 -6.06 -17.49
C ASN A 14 -1.63 -6.13 -18.16
N VAL A 15 -2.72 -6.13 -17.37
CA VAL A 15 -4.10 -6.07 -17.87
C VAL A 15 -4.32 -4.79 -18.68
N ALA A 16 -3.80 -3.65 -18.22
CA ALA A 16 -3.93 -2.40 -18.94
C ALA A 16 -3.17 -2.41 -20.29
N ARG A 17 -1.96 -3.00 -20.33
CA ARG A 17 -1.21 -3.22 -21.58
C ARG A 17 -1.97 -4.13 -22.55
N ALA A 18 -2.47 -5.27 -22.05
CA ALA A 18 -3.18 -6.27 -22.84
C ALA A 18 -4.48 -5.74 -23.44
N ASN A 19 -5.19 -4.89 -22.71
CA ASN A 19 -6.44 -4.27 -23.18
C ASN A 19 -6.23 -2.99 -23.99
N HIS A 20 -4.98 -2.61 -24.26
CA HIS A 20 -4.61 -1.37 -24.94
C HIS A 20 -5.34 -0.16 -24.35
N VAL A 21 -5.48 -0.06 -23.04
CA VAL A 21 -6.12 1.10 -22.39
C VAL A 21 -5.08 2.17 -22.07
N CYS A 22 -5.50 3.43 -22.10
CA CYS A 22 -4.62 4.54 -21.82
C CYS A 22 -4.32 4.57 -20.31
N PHE A 23 -3.05 4.50 -19.90
CA PHE A 23 -2.68 4.48 -18.48
C PHE A 23 -3.11 5.73 -17.70
N ILE A 24 -3.37 6.84 -18.38
CA ILE A 24 -3.85 8.09 -17.75
C ILE A 24 -5.34 8.02 -17.38
N CYS A 25 -6.17 7.50 -18.29
CA CYS A 25 -7.63 7.64 -18.19
C CYS A 25 -8.40 6.32 -18.21
N LEU A 26 -7.68 5.18 -18.32
CA LEU A 26 -8.19 3.81 -18.40
C LEU A 26 -9.28 3.58 -19.47
N LYS A 27 -9.34 4.45 -20.48
CA LYS A 27 -10.20 4.23 -21.64
C LYS A 27 -9.49 3.36 -22.66
N LYS A 28 -10.25 2.46 -23.30
CA LYS A 28 -9.78 1.74 -24.48
C LYS A 28 -9.25 2.73 -25.51
N THR A 29 -8.02 2.47 -25.91
CA THR A 29 -7.27 3.32 -26.81
C THR A 29 -7.39 2.69 -28.18
N GLY A 30 -7.80 3.45 -29.20
CA GLY A 30 -7.40 3.07 -30.57
C GLY A 30 -5.88 3.12 -30.70
N ARG A 31 -5.29 2.64 -31.80
CA ARG A 31 -3.81 2.62 -31.98
C ARG A 31 -3.11 4.00 -31.82
N GLU A 32 -3.88 5.09 -31.86
CA GLU A 32 -3.42 6.49 -31.87
C GLU A 32 -3.25 7.15 -30.48
N LEU A 33 -4.03 6.78 -29.46
CA LEU A 33 -4.14 7.55 -28.21
C LEU A 33 -3.03 7.17 -27.18
N LYS A 34 -1.80 7.59 -27.42
CA LYS A 34 -0.68 7.36 -26.49
C LYS A 34 -0.77 8.25 -25.24
N GLN A 35 -0.03 7.90 -24.19
CA GLN A 35 0.09 8.71 -22.95
C GLN A 35 0.46 10.17 -23.24
N ALA A 36 1.29 10.40 -24.27
CA ALA A 36 1.68 11.74 -24.71
C ALA A 36 0.50 12.59 -25.23
N ASN A 37 -0.50 11.95 -25.86
CA ASN A 37 -1.58 12.63 -26.59
C ASN A 37 -2.93 12.57 -25.86
N CYS A 38 -2.94 12.14 -24.59
CA CYS A 38 -4.17 12.03 -23.82
C CYS A 38 -4.66 13.41 -23.36
N LYS A 39 -5.79 13.87 -23.90
CA LYS A 39 -6.45 15.14 -23.47
C LYS A 39 -6.88 15.15 -22.00
N ARG A 40 -6.92 13.99 -21.35
CA ARG A 40 -7.26 13.82 -19.92
C ARG A 40 -6.02 13.66 -19.04
N LYS A 41 -4.82 13.91 -19.57
CA LYS A 41 -3.55 13.89 -18.84
C LYS A 41 -3.61 14.88 -17.68
N ARG A 42 -3.59 14.33 -16.48
CA ARG A 42 -3.48 15.06 -15.23
C ARG A 42 -2.46 14.35 -14.36
N GLN A 43 -1.72 15.12 -13.57
CA GLN A 43 -0.85 14.56 -12.56
C GLN A 43 -1.71 13.76 -11.58
N CYS A 44 -1.18 12.64 -11.08
CA CYS A 44 -1.87 11.87 -10.07
C CYS A 44 -2.14 12.73 -8.83
N THR A 45 -3.34 12.65 -8.28
CA THR A 45 -3.75 13.42 -7.09
C THR A 45 -3.54 12.64 -5.79
N LYS A 46 -2.96 11.44 -5.85
CA LYS A 46 -2.65 10.66 -4.65
C LYS A 46 -1.48 11.30 -3.90
N LEU A 47 -1.64 11.35 -2.58
CA LEU A 47 -0.60 11.69 -1.61
C LEU A 47 0.01 10.39 -1.10
N ASP A 48 1.34 10.31 -1.13
CA ASP A 48 2.13 9.25 -0.53
C ASP A 48 3.13 9.89 0.44
N ASN A 49 3.04 9.56 1.73
CA ASN A 49 3.84 10.17 2.80
C ASN A 49 3.87 11.71 2.79
N GLY A 50 2.74 12.34 2.44
CA GLY A 50 2.62 13.80 2.36
C GLY A 50 3.17 14.43 1.07
N MET A 51 3.79 13.65 0.19
CA MET A 51 4.21 14.09 -1.15
C MET A 51 3.22 13.65 -2.22
N GLN A 52 2.87 14.56 -3.13
CA GLN A 52 2.01 14.21 -4.26
C GLN A 52 2.79 13.41 -5.31
N CYS A 53 2.21 12.31 -5.77
CA CYS A 53 2.79 11.51 -6.84
C CYS A 53 3.04 12.37 -8.10
N THR A 54 4.25 12.29 -8.66
CA THR A 54 4.67 13.05 -9.85
C THR A 54 4.28 12.39 -11.17
N SER A 55 3.79 11.15 -11.10
CA SER A 55 3.45 10.38 -12.29
C SER A 55 2.10 10.77 -12.88
N PHE A 56 1.99 10.60 -14.20
CA PHE A 56 0.77 10.85 -14.98
C PHE A 56 0.10 9.52 -15.32
N HIS A 57 -0.43 8.84 -14.31
CA HIS A 57 -1.22 7.62 -14.46
C HIS A 57 -2.54 7.74 -13.71
N HIS A 58 -3.48 6.86 -14.04
CA HIS A 58 -4.74 6.73 -13.36
C HIS A 58 -4.52 6.28 -11.91
N PRO A 59 -5.30 6.76 -10.91
CA PRO A 59 -5.14 6.36 -9.51
C PRO A 59 -5.20 4.84 -9.27
N LEU A 60 -5.94 4.11 -10.10
CA LEU A 60 -6.01 2.64 -10.06
C LEU A 60 -4.74 1.93 -10.53
N LEU A 61 -3.77 2.64 -11.11
CA LEU A 61 -2.46 2.10 -11.49
C LEU A 61 -1.35 2.64 -10.57
N HIS A 62 -1.71 3.28 -9.46
CA HIS A 62 -0.76 3.92 -8.56
C HIS A 62 -0.06 2.90 -7.68
N GLN A 63 1.24 2.69 -7.90
CA GLN A 63 2.06 1.89 -7.00
C GLN A 63 2.13 2.53 -5.61
N SER A 64 1.52 1.88 -4.62
CA SER A 64 1.77 2.21 -3.22
C SER A 64 3.22 1.83 -2.92
N ASN A 65 4.05 2.78 -2.47
CA ASN A 65 5.40 2.46 -2.02
C ASN A 65 5.42 1.73 -0.67
N VAL A 66 4.25 1.46 -0.08
CA VAL A 66 4.13 0.62 1.11
C VAL A 66 4.46 -0.81 0.71
N LEU A 67 5.69 -1.24 1.00
CA LEU A 67 6.11 -2.63 0.94
C LEU A 67 5.33 -3.40 2.02
N ILE A 68 4.21 -4.01 1.64
CA ILE A 68 3.47 -4.92 2.51
C ILE A 68 4.11 -6.31 2.34
N SER A 69 4.79 -6.79 3.37
CA SER A 69 5.31 -8.17 3.41
C SER A 69 4.23 -9.09 3.96
N VAL A 70 4.27 -10.36 3.61
CA VAL A 70 3.31 -11.37 4.12
C VAL A 70 3.99 -12.18 5.22
N ALA A 71 3.35 -12.30 6.40
CA ALA A 71 3.89 -13.09 7.51
C ALA A 71 3.66 -14.60 7.35
N SER A 72 2.61 -15.01 6.62
CA SER A 72 2.20 -16.41 6.49
C SER A 72 1.46 -16.62 5.17
N LEU A 73 1.80 -17.71 4.47
CA LEU A 73 1.06 -18.25 3.34
C LEU A 73 0.51 -19.60 3.78
N SER A 74 -0.81 -19.75 3.88
CA SER A 74 -1.45 -21.06 3.93
C SER A 74 -1.53 -21.64 2.52
N ASP A 75 -1.34 -22.95 2.39
CA ASP A 75 -1.47 -23.68 1.11
C ASP A 75 -2.87 -23.50 0.48
N ASP A 76 -3.86 -23.21 1.31
CA ASP A 76 -5.20 -22.82 0.92
C ASP A 76 -5.30 -21.29 1.01
N GLN A 77 -5.75 -20.63 -0.07
CA GLN A 77 -5.73 -19.18 -0.31
C GLN A 77 -6.53 -18.29 0.67
N GLU A 78 -6.66 -18.66 1.94
CA GLU A 78 -7.45 -17.93 2.93
C GLU A 78 -6.56 -17.45 4.08
N SER A 79 -6.43 -16.12 4.15
CA SER A 79 -5.74 -15.32 5.16
C SER A 79 -4.22 -15.13 4.98
N ILE A 80 -3.90 -14.14 4.15
CA ILE A 80 -2.61 -13.45 4.17
C ILE A 80 -2.67 -12.42 5.30
N ILE A 81 -1.89 -12.60 6.36
CA ILE A 81 -1.76 -11.58 7.40
C ILE A 81 -0.71 -10.55 6.95
N PRO A 82 -1.11 -9.28 6.69
CA PRO A 82 -0.19 -8.26 6.21
C PRO A 82 0.78 -7.80 7.29
N VAL A 83 2.04 -7.67 6.91
CA VAL A 83 3.12 -7.06 7.68
C VAL A 83 3.52 -5.76 7.01
N VAL A 84 3.42 -4.65 7.73
CA VAL A 84 3.72 -3.31 7.21
C VAL A 84 4.90 -2.72 7.98
N PRO A 85 5.96 -2.23 7.31
CA PRO A 85 7.00 -1.46 7.97
C PRO A 85 6.45 -0.09 8.36
N ALA A 86 6.71 0.34 9.59
CA ALA A 86 6.26 1.64 10.09
C ALA A 86 7.22 2.23 11.13
N ASN A 87 7.20 3.55 11.25
CA ASN A 87 7.83 4.25 12.37
C ASN A 87 6.90 4.19 13.58
N ILE A 88 7.38 3.59 14.67
CA ILE A 88 6.69 3.51 15.95
C ILE A 88 7.23 4.63 16.84
N PHE A 89 6.34 5.48 17.34
CA PHE A 89 6.70 6.66 18.14
C PHE A 89 6.45 6.39 19.63
N GLY A 90 7.49 6.60 20.44
CA GLY A 90 7.43 6.64 21.90
C GLY A 90 7.31 8.07 22.43
N GLN A 91 7.57 8.25 23.72
CA GLN A 91 7.60 9.57 24.34
C GLN A 91 8.85 10.37 23.92
N ASN A 92 8.81 11.69 24.06
CA ASN A 92 9.95 12.59 23.82
C ASN A 92 10.58 12.45 22.41
N SER A 93 9.75 12.20 21.40
CA SER A 93 10.18 12.05 19.99
C SER A 93 11.12 10.86 19.72
N ILE A 94 11.21 9.91 20.66
CA ILE A 94 11.91 8.65 20.42
C ILE A 94 11.11 7.86 19.40
N GLN A 95 11.78 7.35 18.36
CA GLN A 95 11.15 6.56 17.31
C GLN A 95 11.97 5.31 16.99
N LYS A 96 11.30 4.25 16.58
CA LYS A 96 11.92 3.01 16.09
C LYS A 96 11.19 2.56 14.83
N CYS A 97 11.93 2.30 13.77
CA CYS A 97 11.37 1.63 12.59
C CYS A 97 11.19 0.14 12.90
N GLY A 98 10.01 -0.41 12.65
CA GLY A 98 9.68 -1.80 12.94
C GLY A 98 8.62 -2.36 12.00
N SER A 99 8.43 -3.67 12.07
CA SER A 99 7.40 -4.39 11.32
C SER A 99 6.14 -4.53 12.17
N ILE A 100 4.99 -4.16 11.62
CA ILE A 100 3.68 -4.29 12.26
C ILE A 100 2.90 -5.39 11.55
N LEU A 101 2.55 -6.43 12.29
CA LEU A 101 1.60 -7.44 11.84
C LEU A 101 0.17 -6.92 12.09
N SER A 102 -0.59 -6.74 11.02
CA SER A 102 -1.95 -6.19 11.06
C SER A 102 -2.98 -7.31 10.95
N ASP A 103 -3.54 -7.71 12.09
CA ASP A 103 -4.52 -8.79 12.19
C ASP A 103 -5.89 -8.23 12.60
N SER A 104 -6.87 -8.27 11.68
CA SER A 104 -8.24 -7.82 11.97
C SER A 104 -9.01 -8.73 12.93
N GLY A 105 -8.53 -9.96 13.16
CA GLY A 105 -9.09 -10.89 14.14
C GLY A 105 -8.56 -10.70 15.56
N ALA A 106 -7.50 -9.90 15.75
CA ALA A 106 -6.89 -9.68 17.05
C ALA A 106 -7.77 -8.79 17.95
N GLN A 107 -8.12 -9.27 19.14
CA GLN A 107 -8.84 -8.49 20.15
C GLN A 107 -7.93 -7.50 20.89
N ILE A 108 -6.61 -7.78 20.93
CA ILE A 108 -5.61 -6.97 21.59
C ILE A 108 -4.41 -6.78 20.66
N SER A 109 -3.78 -5.60 20.75
CA SER A 109 -2.50 -5.34 20.08
C SER A 109 -1.35 -5.60 21.05
N LEU A 110 -0.31 -6.28 20.57
CA LEU A 110 0.88 -6.61 21.35
C LEU A 110 2.10 -5.90 20.76
N ILE A 111 3.06 -5.59 21.62
CA ILE A 111 4.37 -5.05 21.23
C ILE A 111 5.45 -5.90 21.88
N LEU A 112 6.51 -6.20 21.14
CA LEU A 112 7.67 -6.91 21.69
C LEU A 112 8.33 -6.09 22.79
N GLN A 113 8.74 -6.74 23.88
CA GLN A 113 9.35 -6.09 25.04
C GLN A 113 10.56 -5.25 24.64
N ASP A 114 11.47 -5.80 23.81
CA ASP A 114 12.64 -5.07 23.30
C ASP A 114 12.27 -3.78 22.56
N THR A 115 11.17 -3.78 21.81
CA THR A 115 10.67 -2.59 21.11
C THR A 115 10.07 -1.59 22.11
N ALA A 116 9.32 -2.07 23.10
CA ALA A 116 8.79 -1.22 24.17
C ALA A 116 9.91 -0.57 24.98
N ASP A 117 10.96 -1.32 25.30
CA ASP A 117 12.13 -0.84 26.03
C ASP A 117 12.90 0.22 25.23
N CYS A 118 13.14 -0.03 23.93
CA CYS A 118 13.75 0.96 23.02
C CYS A 118 12.98 2.28 22.95
N LEU A 119 11.66 2.22 23.11
CA LEU A 119 10.75 3.37 23.05
C LEU A 119 10.42 3.95 24.44
N HIS A 120 11.01 3.39 25.51
CA HIS A 120 10.73 3.71 26.91
C HIS A 120 9.23 3.67 27.27
N LEU A 121 8.49 2.72 26.69
CA LEU A 121 7.08 2.55 26.98
C LEU A 121 6.90 1.87 28.35
N LYS A 122 5.86 2.29 29.08
CA LYS A 122 5.46 1.66 30.34
C LYS A 122 4.13 0.96 30.14
N GLY A 123 4.07 -0.32 30.47
CA GLY A 123 2.80 -1.05 30.52
C GLY A 123 1.89 -0.45 31.60
N LYS A 124 0.58 -0.43 31.33
CA LYS A 124 -0.40 -0.25 32.41
C LYS A 124 -0.67 -1.61 33.03
N ILE A 125 -0.51 -1.70 34.35
CA ILE A 125 -1.00 -2.85 35.11
C ILE A 125 -2.53 -2.71 35.14
N PHE A 126 -3.24 -3.70 34.59
CA PHE A 126 -4.68 -3.80 34.79
C PHE A 126 -4.89 -4.21 36.26
N GLN A 127 -5.35 -3.26 37.08
CA GLN A 127 -5.88 -3.51 38.42
C GLN A 127 -7.38 -3.71 38.35
#